data_AF-A0A838CSX5-F1
#
_entry.id   AF-A0A838CSX5-F1
#
_cell.length_a   1.000
_cell.length_b   1.000
_cell.length_c   1.000
_cell.angle_alpha   90.00
_cell.angle_beta   90.00
_cell.angle_gamma   90.00
#
_symmetry.space_group_name_H-M   'P 1'
#
loop_
_entity.id
_entity.type
_entity.pdbx_description
1 polymer ?
#
loop_
_entity_poly.entity_id
_entity_poly.type
_entity_poly.pdbx_seq_one_letter_code
_entity_poly.pdbx_strand_id
1 'polypeptide(L)' 'MAEVSAMQQAVEVLREKGLSNREILSNVDNSHFPFDDEEVVMTFIDLQIECSSDEDFDNLVAFLYGFDLKQ' A
#
# COMPACT_ATOMS: atom_id res chain seq x y z
N MET A 1 -16.91 -13.69 6.38
CA MET A 1 -16.09 -12.48 6.56
C MET A 1 -14.99 -12.61 5.54
N ALA A 2 -15.03 -11.82 4.47
CA ALA A 2 -13.98 -11.89 3.46
C ALA A 2 -12.68 -11.51 4.16
N GLU A 3 -11.64 -12.34 4.02
CA GLU A 3 -10.30 -11.97 4.46
C GLU A 3 -9.94 -10.70 3.70
N VAL A 4 -9.96 -9.56 4.40
CA VAL A 4 -9.40 -8.31 3.88
C VAL A 4 -7.92 -8.61 3.65
N SER A 5 -7.43 -8.46 2.41
CA SER A 5 -6.04 -8.82 2.12
C SER A 5 -5.09 -7.94 2.95
N ALA A 6 -3.93 -8.47 3.33
CA ALA A 6 -2.96 -7.73 4.14
C ALA A 6 -2.56 -6.38 3.47
N MET A 7 -2.47 -6.36 2.13
CA MET A 7 -2.33 -5.13 1.34
C MET A 7 -3.42 -4.09 1.62
N GLN A 8 -4.71 -4.50 1.67
CA GLN A 8 -5.82 -3.57 1.92
C GLN A 8 -5.74 -2.98 3.32
N GLN A 9 -5.41 -3.81 4.32
CA GLN A 9 -5.22 -3.36 5.70
C GLN A 9 -4.08 -2.34 5.81
N ALA A 10 -2.93 -2.62 5.18
CA ALA A 10 -1.79 -1.71 5.17
C ALA A 10 -2.16 -0.36 4.53
N VAL A 11 -2.88 -0.37 3.41
CA VAL A 11 -3.35 0.87 2.76
C VAL A 11 -4.32 1.65 3.65
N GLU A 12 -5.23 0.98 4.36
CA GLU A 12 -6.15 1.62 5.30
C GLU A 12 -5.38 2.31 6.44
N VAL A 13 -4.40 1.64 7.05
CA VAL A 13 -3.54 2.23 8.08
C VAL A 13 -2.79 3.46 7.57
N LEU A 14 -2.19 3.40 6.38
CA LEU A 14 -1.49 4.55 5.78
C LEU A 14 -2.45 5.73 5.51
N ARG A 15 -3.69 5.45 5.11
CA ARG A 15 -4.72 6.49 4.92
C ARG A 15 -5.16 7.12 6.23
N GLU A 16 -5.31 6.33 7.29
CA GLU A 16 -5.62 6.85 8.64
C GLU A 16 -4.50 7.75 9.18
N LYS A 17 -3.25 7.46 8.80
CA LYS A 17 -2.08 8.32 9.05
C LYS A 17 -2.02 9.57 8.16
N GLY A 18 -2.96 9.75 7.25
CA GLY A 18 -3.11 10.93 6.42
C GLY A 18 -2.34 10.90 5.10
N LEU A 19 -1.76 9.75 4.72
CA LEU A 19 -1.07 9.63 3.44
C LEU A 19 -2.06 9.58 2.28
N SER A 20 -1.76 10.32 1.23
CA SER A 20 -2.49 10.25 -0.03
C SER A 20 -2.13 9.00 -0.82
N ASN A 21 -3.02 8.56 -1.71
CA ASN A 21 -2.75 7.46 -2.63
C ASN A 21 -1.43 7.64 -3.42
N ARG A 22 -1.06 8.89 -3.75
CA ARG A 22 0.18 9.20 -4.47
C ARG A 22 1.42 8.99 -3.60
N GLU A 23 1.34 9.38 -2.33
CA GLU A 23 2.44 9.16 -1.37
C GLU A 23 2.62 7.67 -1.11
N ILE A 24 1.54 6.92 -0.99
CA ILE A 24 1.59 5.45 -0.85
C ILE A 24 2.31 4.84 -2.05
N LEU A 25 1.89 5.17 -3.28
CA LEU A 25 2.51 4.62 -4.50
C LEU A 25 3.96 5.08 -4.71
N SER A 26 4.31 6.29 -4.29
CA SER A 26 5.69 6.81 -4.46
C SER A 26 6.66 6.21 -3.45
N ASN A 27 6.15 5.65 -2.35
CA ASN A 27 6.97 5.09 -1.28
C ASN A 27 6.89 3.56 -1.17
N VAL A 28 5.89 2.92 -1.80
CA VAL A 28 5.77 1.45 -1.74
C VAL A 28 7.00 0.75 -2.30
N ASP A 29 7.72 1.28 -3.28
CA ASP A 29 8.96 0.65 -3.79
C ASP A 29 10.23 1.41 -3.36
N ASN A 30 10.11 2.26 -2.33
CA ASN A 30 11.23 3.09 -1.90
C ASN A 30 12.05 2.38 -0.81
N SER A 31 13.36 2.28 -1.00
CA SER A 31 14.27 1.70 0.00
C SER A 31 14.56 2.65 1.18
N HIS A 32 14.18 3.93 1.07
CA HIS A 32 14.36 4.92 2.12
C HIS A 32 13.07 5.70 2.39
N PHE A 33 12.48 5.46 3.56
CA PHE A 33 11.25 6.10 3.99
C PHE A 33 11.52 7.47 4.63
N PRO A 34 10.98 8.57 4.06
CA PRO A 34 11.12 9.91 4.64
C PRO A 34 10.08 10.16 5.75
N PHE A 35 9.79 9.15 6.57
CA PHE A 35 8.76 9.21 7.61
C PHE A 35 9.39 8.97 8.98
N ASP A 36 9.05 9.84 9.94
CA ASP A 36 9.51 9.70 11.33
C ASP A 36 8.59 8.78 12.16
N ASP A 37 7.38 8.48 11.67
CA ASP A 37 6.43 7.61 12.34
C ASP A 37 6.78 6.13 12.07
N GLU A 38 7.17 5.41 13.12
CA GLU A 38 7.54 4.00 13.07
C GLU A 38 6.41 3.11 12.54
N GLU A 39 5.15 3.41 12.87
CA GLU A 39 4.00 2.65 12.39
C GLU A 39 3.82 2.82 10.89
N VAL A 40 4.04 4.04 10.37
CA VAL A 40 4.01 4.31 8.92
C VAL A 40 5.13 3.52 8.22
N VAL A 41 6.35 3.54 8.76
CA VAL A 41 7.50 2.83 8.20
C VAL A 41 7.26 1.31 8.18
N MET A 42 6.82 0.74 9.30
CA MET A 42 6.51 -0.70 9.38
C MET A 42 5.40 -1.09 8.40
N THR A 43 4.35 -0.27 8.30
CA THR A 43 3.25 -0.52 7.36
C THR A 43 3.72 -0.48 5.90
N PHE A 44 4.65 0.40 5.56
CA PHE A 44 5.24 0.40 4.22
C PHE A 44 6.10 -0.84 3.95
N ILE A 45 6.83 -1.35 4.95
CA ILE A 45 7.59 -2.60 4.82
C ILE A 45 6.65 -3.78 4.58
N ASP A 46 5.53 -3.85 5.30
CA ASP A 46 4.51 -4.87 5.08
C ASP A 46 3.92 -4.74 3.67
N LEU A 47 3.60 -3.51 3.25
CA LEU A 47 3.08 -3.25 1.91
C LEU A 47 4.09 -3.62 0.81
N GLN A 48 5.39 -3.44 1.04
CA GLN A 48 6.46 -3.88 0.13
C GLN A 48 6.48 -5.39 -0.09
N ILE A 49 6.29 -6.15 0.98
CA ILE A 49 6.28 -7.61 0.94
C ILE A 49 5.05 -8.08 0.15
N GLU A 50 3.89 -7.47 0.40
CA GLU A 50 2.65 -7.79 -0.31
C GLU A 50 2.67 -7.33 -1.77
N CYS A 51 3.37 -6.24 -2.10
CA CYS A 51 3.51 -5.70 -3.46
C CYS A 51 4.84 -6.09 -4.11
N SER A 52 5.25 -7.36 -3.98
CA SER A 52 6.55 -7.85 -4.47
C SER A 52 6.62 -8.10 -5.99
N SER A 53 5.49 -8.08 -6.68
CA SER A 53 5.39 -8.32 -8.12
C SER A 53 4.60 -7.21 -8.84
N ASP A 54 4.77 -7.13 -10.16
CA ASP A 54 4.01 -6.20 -11.00
C ASP A 54 2.49 -6.43 -10.89
N GLU A 55 2.05 -7.68 -10.75
CA GLU A 55 0.63 -8.02 -10.58
C GLU A 55 0.09 -7.51 -9.24
N ASP A 56 0.85 -7.66 -8.16
CA ASP A 56 0.47 -7.13 -6.85
C ASP A 56 0.47 -5.60 -6.83
N PHE A 57 1.42 -4.98 -7.54
CA PHE A 57 1.45 -3.53 -7.70
C PHE A 57 0.24 -3.03 -8.50
N ASP A 58 -0.14 -3.70 -9.59
CA ASP A 58 -1.36 -3.38 -10.34
C ASP A 58 -2.59 -3.49 -9.44
N ASN A 59 -2.68 -4.55 -8.64
CA ASN A 59 -3.75 -4.75 -7.66
C ASN A 59 -3.81 -3.62 -6.60
N LEU A 60 -2.66 -3.15 -6.12
CA LEU A 60 -2.56 -2.00 -5.22
C LEU A 60 -3.08 -0.73 -5.88
N VAL A 61 -2.64 -0.44 -7.12
CA VAL A 61 -3.10 0.74 -7.88
C VAL A 61 -4.61 0.68 -8.09
N ALA A 62 -5.13 -0.49 -8.47
CA ALA A 62 -6.54 -0.72 -8.67
C ALA A 62 -7.35 -0.49 -7.38
N PHE A 63 -6.87 -1.01 -6.26
CA PHE A 63 -7.49 -0.79 -4.95
C PHE A 63 -7.49 0.69 -4.54
N LEU A 64 -6.37 1.38 -4.71
CA LEU A 64 -6.24 2.78 -4.31
C LEU A 64 -7.21 3.70 -5.06
N TYR A 65 -7.43 3.46 -6.35
CA TYR A 65 -8.27 4.29 -7.21
C TYR A 65 -9.66 3.72 -7.50
N GLY A 66 -9.98 2.52 -6.99
CA GLY A 66 -11.28 1.87 -7.21
C GLY A 66 -11.48 1.40 -8.66
N PHE A 67 -10.40 1.04 -9.36
CA PHE A 67 -10.50 0.43 -10.68
C PHE A 67 -10.71 -1.07 -10.55
N ASP A 68 -11.54 -1.62 -11.43
CA ASP A 68 -11.75 -3.06 -11.53
C ASP A 68 -10.76 -3.57 -12.59
N LEU A 69 -9.74 -4.32 -12.18
CA LEU A 69 -8.80 -4.99 -13.10
C LEU A 69 -9.50 -6.18 -13.77
N LYS A 70 -10.51 -5.88 -14.60
CA LYS A 70 -11.07 -6.86 -15.51
C LYS A 70 -10.10 -7.04 -16.67
N GLN A 71 -9.28 -8.08 -16.59
CA GLN A 71 -8.67 -8.68 -17.77
C GLN A 71 -9.74 -9.42 -18.60
#